data_AF-A0A2V6TX30-F1
#
_entry.id   AF-A0A2V6TX30-F1
#
_cell.length_a   1.000
_cell.length_b   1.000
_cell.length_c   1.000
_cell.angle_alpha   90.00
_cell.angle_beta   90.00
_cell.angle_gamma   90.00
#
_symmetry.space_group_name_H-M   'P 1'
#
loop_
_entity.id
_entity.type
_entity.pdbx_description
1 polymer ?
#
loop_
_entity_poly.entity_id
_entity_poly.type
_entity_poly.pdbx_seq_one_letter_code
_entity_poly.pdbx_strand_id
1 'polypeptide(L)'
;MLFGTFAEGLQPLQPYRWRTDAGEILEIPVTTMPIFRIPIHVSYLLYVNALAPRLAVPYFRTALSLCRWTGTGPSILLHPLDFLGCEDARDLSFFPAMNLPRERKLELVGRALDVLSDRFAVRTVGEHAEAAARSSHLSVRKPRASRLRHSRWASSRATTNGTR
;
A
#
# COMPACT_ATOMS: atom_id res chain seq x y z
N MET A 1 8.92 10.11 -3.48
CA MET A 1 8.06 8.94 -3.23
C MET A 1 8.96 7.81 -2.78
N LEU A 2 8.74 7.27 -1.58
CA LEU A 2 9.50 6.12 -1.10
C LEU A 2 9.08 4.92 -1.96
N PHE A 3 10.00 4.48 -2.83
CA PHE A 3 9.90 3.27 -3.67
C PHE A 3 8.90 3.37 -4.83
N GLY A 4 9.37 3.84 -5.99
CA GLY A 4 8.64 3.73 -7.26
C GLY A 4 8.79 4.93 -8.20
N THR A 5 8.36 4.75 -9.45
CA THR A 5 8.28 5.84 -10.44
C THR A 5 6.92 6.55 -10.37
N PHE A 6 6.82 7.82 -10.75
CA PHE A 6 5.52 8.53 -10.84
C PHE A 6 4.49 7.79 -11.71
N ALA A 7 4.97 7.08 -12.73
CA ALA A 7 4.13 6.25 -13.60
C ALA A 7 3.47 5.08 -12.86
N GLU A 8 4.07 4.58 -11.78
CA GLU A 8 3.48 3.53 -10.94
C GLU A 8 2.31 4.07 -10.11
N GLY A 9 2.31 5.36 -9.75
CA GLY A 9 1.17 6.00 -9.09
C GLY A 9 -0.09 6.08 -9.96
N LEU A 10 0.06 5.94 -11.28
CA LEU A 10 -1.04 5.97 -12.26
C LEU A 10 -1.59 4.58 -12.61
N GLN A 11 -1.07 3.53 -11.99
CA GLN A 11 -1.52 2.16 -12.25
C GLN A 11 -3.02 2.00 -11.91
N PRO A 12 -3.72 1.01 -12.52
CA PRO A 12 -5.11 0.73 -12.20
C PRO A 12 -5.29 0.43 -10.71
N LEU A 13 -6.39 0.89 -10.14
CA LEU A 13 -6.82 0.54 -8.78
C LEU A 13 -7.72 -0.70 -8.76
N GLN A 14 -8.18 -1.15 -9.92
CA GLN A 14 -8.97 -2.37 -10.08
C GLN A 14 -8.03 -3.57 -10.25
N PRO A 15 -8.41 -4.77 -9.80
CA PRO A 15 -7.67 -5.99 -10.08
C PRO A 15 -7.42 -6.20 -11.57
N TYR A 16 -6.28 -6.77 -11.92
CA TYR A 16 -5.91 -7.09 -13.29
C TYR A 16 -4.93 -8.27 -13.33
N ARG A 17 -4.72 -8.85 -14.51
CA ARG A 17 -3.77 -9.95 -14.69
C ARG A 17 -2.50 -9.48 -15.35
N TRP A 18 -1.36 -9.85 -14.79
CA TRP A 18 -0.09 -9.81 -15.50
C TRP A 18 0.05 -11.05 -16.37
N ARG A 19 0.46 -10.87 -17.63
CA ARG A 19 0.89 -11.96 -18.51
C ARG A 19 2.40 -12.00 -18.56
N THR A 20 2.97 -13.08 -18.03
CA THR A 20 4.42 -13.34 -18.01
C THR A 20 4.73 -14.59 -18.83
N ASP A 21 6.00 -14.82 -19.13
CA ASP A 21 6.44 -16.04 -19.84
C ASP A 21 6.16 -17.32 -19.02
N ALA A 22 6.07 -17.21 -17.69
CA ALA A 22 5.76 -18.31 -16.78
C ALA A 22 4.26 -18.50 -16.51
N GLY A 23 3.39 -17.66 -17.09
CA GLY A 23 1.94 -17.71 -16.90
C GLY A 23 1.32 -16.39 -16.45
N GLU A 24 0.06 -16.44 -16.04
CA GLU A 24 -0.69 -15.26 -15.59
C GLU A 24 -0.68 -15.11 -14.05
N ILE A 25 -0.45 -13.89 -13.57
CA ILE A 25 -0.47 -13.53 -12.14
C ILE A 25 -1.60 -12.54 -11.90
N LEU A 26 -2.45 -12.79 -10.91
CA LEU A 26 -3.47 -11.84 -10.48
C LEU A 26 -2.84 -10.76 -9.59
N GLU A 27 -2.99 -9.50 -9.99
CA GLU A 27 -2.61 -8.34 -9.19
C GLU A 27 -3.83 -7.81 -8.42
N ILE A 28 -3.66 -7.63 -7.10
CA ILE A 28 -4.60 -6.89 -6.24
C ILE A 28 -3.91 -5.60 -5.79
N PRO A 29 -4.19 -4.45 -6.43
CA PRO A 29 -3.51 -3.20 -6.12
C PRO A 29 -3.82 -2.70 -4.71
N VAL A 30 -2.83 -2.08 -4.07
CA VAL A 30 -3.09 -1.23 -2.91
C VAL A 30 -3.84 0.03 -3.34
N THR A 31 -4.78 0.48 -2.52
CA THR A 31 -5.66 1.58 -2.90
C THR A 31 -5.06 2.93 -2.52
N THR A 32 -5.05 3.84 -3.49
CA THR A 32 -4.94 5.29 -3.25
C THR A 32 -6.30 5.93 -3.48
N MET A 33 -6.50 7.14 -2.97
CA MET A 33 -7.72 7.91 -3.20
C MET A 33 -7.98 8.02 -4.71
N PRO A 34 -9.15 7.57 -5.21
CA PRO A 34 -9.49 7.74 -6.61
C PRO A 34 -9.44 9.21 -7.01
N ILE A 35 -9.16 9.48 -8.29
CA ILE A 35 -9.02 10.83 -8.88
C ILE A 35 -7.73 11.54 -8.43
N PHE A 36 -7.52 11.72 -7.13
CA PHE A 36 -6.40 12.50 -6.59
C PHE A 36 -5.10 11.72 -6.41
N ARG A 37 -5.16 10.39 -6.37
CA ARG A 37 -4.00 9.48 -6.18
C ARG A 37 -3.20 9.77 -4.89
N ILE A 38 -3.90 10.19 -3.84
CA ILE A 38 -3.33 10.46 -2.51
C ILE A 38 -3.41 9.19 -1.64
N PRO A 39 -2.41 8.88 -0.79
CA PRO A 39 -2.46 7.72 0.10
C PRO A 39 -3.61 7.78 1.12
N ILE A 40 -4.29 6.65 1.35
CA ILE A 40 -5.45 6.57 2.28
C ILE A 40 -5.19 5.65 3.49
N HIS A 41 -3.92 5.34 3.77
CA HIS A 41 -3.50 4.41 4.83
C HIS A 41 -3.64 5.03 6.23
N VAL A 42 -3.72 4.19 7.27
CA VAL A 42 -3.95 4.66 8.65
C VAL A 42 -2.81 5.54 9.16
N SER A 43 -1.56 5.24 8.84
CA SER A 43 -0.42 6.10 9.22
C SER A 43 -0.53 7.52 8.66
N TYR A 44 -1.08 7.67 7.44
CA TYR A 44 -1.37 8.99 6.86
C TYR A 44 -2.52 9.68 7.58
N LEU A 45 -3.56 8.92 7.94
CA LEU A 45 -4.68 9.45 8.72
C LEU A 45 -4.23 9.96 10.09
N LEU A 46 -3.34 9.22 10.76
CA LEU A 46 -2.72 9.63 12.04
C LEU A 46 -1.86 10.87 11.87
N TYR A 47 -1.11 10.98 10.77
CA TYR A 47 -0.35 12.18 10.43
C TYR A 47 -1.26 13.39 10.19
N VAL A 48 -2.32 13.23 9.40
CA VAL A 48 -3.34 14.28 9.20
C VAL A 48 -3.98 14.67 10.53
N ASN A 49 -4.26 13.71 11.41
CA ASN A 49 -4.80 14.00 12.73
C ASN A 49 -3.82 14.77 13.62
N ALA A 50 -2.52 14.47 13.55
CA ALA A 50 -1.50 15.21 14.29
C ALA A 50 -1.42 16.69 13.87
N LEU A 51 -1.64 16.98 12.57
CA LEU A 51 -1.61 18.35 12.03
C LEU A 51 -2.96 19.07 12.12
N ALA A 52 -4.04 18.36 11.83
CA ALA A 52 -5.40 18.87 11.70
C ALA A 52 -6.43 17.82 12.14
N PRO A 53 -6.63 17.62 13.47
CA PRO A 53 -7.51 16.58 14.01
C PRO A 53 -8.92 16.57 13.42
N ARG A 54 -9.47 17.77 13.17
CA ARG A 54 -10.82 17.96 12.63
C ARG A 54 -10.97 17.47 11.18
N LEU A 55 -9.87 17.32 10.44
CA LEU A 55 -9.88 16.91 9.03
C LEU A 55 -9.63 15.42 8.82
N ALA A 56 -9.09 14.71 9.82
CA ALA A 56 -8.71 13.30 9.66
C ALA A 56 -9.90 12.42 9.22
N VAL A 57 -10.96 12.38 10.03
CA VAL A 57 -12.13 11.54 9.71
C VAL A 57 -12.88 12.01 8.45
N PRO A 58 -13.14 13.31 8.22
CA PRO A 58 -13.70 13.79 6.96
C PRO A 58 -12.87 13.42 5.73
N TYR A 59 -11.54 13.55 5.81
CA TYR A 59 -10.62 13.13 4.75
C TYR A 59 -10.81 11.65 4.39
N PHE A 60 -10.84 10.78 5.40
CA PHE A 60 -11.03 9.34 5.20
C PHE A 60 -12.42 9.02 4.63
N ARG A 61 -13.47 9.68 5.12
CA ARG A 61 -14.84 9.53 4.59
C ARG A 61 -14.94 9.95 3.13
N THR A 62 -14.29 11.04 2.73
CA THR A 62 -14.23 11.49 1.33
C THR A 62 -13.50 10.46 0.47
N ALA A 63 -12.36 9.93 0.93
CA ALA A 63 -11.64 8.88 0.22
C ALA A 63 -12.53 7.64 -0.04
N LEU A 64 -13.21 7.16 1.00
CA LEU A 64 -14.11 6.01 0.91
C LEU A 64 -15.33 6.29 0.01
N SER A 65 -15.85 7.51 0.03
CA SER A 65 -16.97 7.91 -0.84
C SER A 65 -16.56 7.91 -2.31
N LEU A 66 -15.34 8.38 -2.61
CA LEU A 66 -14.78 8.31 -3.95
C LEU A 66 -14.54 6.86 -4.38
N CYS A 67 -14.01 6.01 -3.50
CA CYS A 67 -13.88 4.57 -3.75
C CYS A 67 -15.22 3.95 -4.15
N ARG A 68 -16.28 4.23 -3.39
CA ARG A 68 -17.62 3.74 -3.71
C ARG A 68 -18.13 4.28 -5.05
N TRP A 69 -17.93 5.57 -5.32
CA TRP A 69 -18.38 6.20 -6.56
C TRP A 69 -17.66 5.65 -7.79
N THR A 70 -16.36 5.35 -7.69
CA THR A 70 -15.58 4.78 -8.80
C THR A 70 -15.59 3.25 -8.85
N GLY A 71 -16.36 2.59 -7.97
CA GLY A 71 -16.39 1.14 -7.85
C GLY A 71 -15.06 0.51 -7.41
N THR A 72 -14.17 1.28 -6.79
CA THR A 72 -12.86 0.82 -6.33
C THR A 72 -12.97 0.25 -4.92
N GLY A 73 -12.50 -0.98 -4.72
CA GLY A 73 -12.37 -1.57 -3.39
C GLY A 73 -11.27 -0.87 -2.56
N PRO A 74 -11.53 -0.43 -1.33
CA PRO A 74 -10.50 0.12 -0.45
C PRO A 74 -9.63 -0.99 0.16
N SER A 75 -8.32 -0.94 -0.11
CA SER A 75 -7.29 -1.74 0.58
C SER A 75 -6.53 -0.84 1.56
N ILE A 76 -6.81 -1.01 2.85
CA ILE A 76 -6.26 -0.17 3.93
C ILE A 76 -5.08 -0.89 4.60
N LEU A 77 -3.91 -0.24 4.59
CA LEU A 77 -2.71 -0.75 5.24
C LEU A 77 -2.65 -0.31 6.69
N LEU A 78 -2.32 -1.25 7.56
CA LEU A 78 -2.06 -1.07 8.98
C LEU A 78 -0.60 -1.42 9.26
N HIS A 79 0.10 -0.56 9.98
CA HIS A 79 1.45 -0.81 10.44
C HIS A 79 1.45 -1.02 11.96
N PRO A 80 2.40 -1.79 12.52
CA PRO A 80 2.54 -1.90 13.97
C PRO A 80 2.59 -0.53 14.67
N LEU A 81 3.27 0.44 14.04
CA LEU A 81 3.38 1.81 14.56
C LEU A 81 2.04 2.54 14.65
N ASP A 82 1.00 2.14 13.93
CA ASP A 82 -0.31 2.77 14.03
C ASP A 82 -0.96 2.52 15.41
N PHE A 83 -0.50 1.48 16.11
CA PHE A 83 -0.99 1.05 17.43
C PHE A 83 -0.04 1.39 18.58
N LEU A 84 1.15 1.93 18.30
CA LEU A 84 2.14 2.32 19.31
C LEU A 84 2.13 3.83 19.54
N GLY A 85 2.22 4.26 20.79
CA GLY A 85 2.30 5.67 21.19
C GLY A 85 3.71 6.13 21.54
N CYS A 86 3.82 7.39 21.97
CA CYS A 86 5.08 7.98 22.44
C CYS A 86 5.65 7.25 23.67
N GLU A 87 4.81 6.55 24.42
CA GLU A 87 5.17 5.75 25.58
C GLU A 87 5.82 4.41 25.25
N ASP A 88 5.66 3.89 24.02
CA ASP A 88 6.02 2.50 23.69
C ASP A 88 7.45 2.35 23.16
N ALA A 89 7.96 3.35 22.42
CA ALA A 89 9.28 3.25 21.78
C ALA A 89 9.89 4.63 21.49
N ARG A 90 10.76 5.11 22.37
CA ARG A 90 11.45 6.41 22.21
C ARG A 90 12.31 6.47 20.95
N ASP A 91 12.97 5.38 20.60
CA ASP A 91 13.83 5.28 19.41
C ASP A 91 13.04 5.39 18.10
N LEU A 92 11.72 5.25 18.14
CA LEU A 92 10.83 5.35 16.99
C LEU A 92 10.16 6.74 16.88
N SER A 93 10.53 7.70 17.73
CA SER A 93 9.95 9.06 17.76
C SER A 93 10.08 9.85 16.46
N PHE A 94 11.01 9.47 15.57
CA PHE A 94 11.15 10.08 14.25
C PHE A 94 10.06 9.66 13.26
N PHE A 95 9.30 8.59 13.53
CA PHE A 95 8.18 8.18 12.69
C PHE A 95 6.97 9.11 12.88
N PRO A 96 6.19 9.36 11.81
CA PRO A 96 4.99 10.18 11.89
C PRO A 96 4.04 9.75 13.01
N ALA A 97 3.47 10.74 13.72
CA ALA A 97 2.50 10.53 14.79
C ALA A 97 2.99 9.69 16.00
N MET A 98 4.31 9.42 16.12
CA MET A 98 4.89 8.78 17.30
C MET A 98 5.04 9.73 18.50
N ASN A 99 4.72 11.01 18.32
CA ASN A 99 4.56 11.98 19.40
C ASN A 99 3.16 11.93 20.06
N LEU A 100 2.22 11.16 19.51
CA LEU A 100 0.88 11.02 20.08
C LEU A 100 0.81 9.88 21.11
N PRO A 101 0.03 10.03 22.20
CA PRO A 101 -0.25 8.92 23.12
C PRO A 101 -0.98 7.78 22.41
N ARG A 102 -0.71 6.53 22.81
CA ARG A 102 -1.31 5.34 22.19
C ARG A 102 -2.83 5.38 22.18
N GLU A 103 -3.44 5.79 23.30
CA GLU A 103 -4.90 5.87 23.44
C GLU A 103 -5.55 6.73 22.34
N ARG A 104 -4.95 7.89 22.03
CA ARG A 104 -5.45 8.78 20.97
C ARG A 104 -5.35 8.16 19.59
N LYS A 105 -4.28 7.39 19.35
CA LYS A 105 -4.11 6.67 18.08
C LYS A 105 -5.18 5.59 17.96
N LEU A 106 -5.35 4.76 18.99
CA LEU A 106 -6.37 3.72 19.01
C LEU A 106 -7.80 4.28 18.85
N GLU A 107 -8.10 5.42 19.45
CA GLU A 107 -9.40 6.12 19.29
C GLU A 107 -9.64 6.52 17.81
N LEU A 108 -8.61 6.98 17.10
CA LEU A 108 -8.72 7.32 15.68
C LEU A 108 -8.77 6.08 14.78
N VAL A 109 -7.91 5.08 15.06
CA VAL A 109 -7.88 3.81 14.31
C VAL A 109 -9.23 3.11 14.42
N GLY A 110 -9.78 2.98 15.62
CA GLY A 110 -11.12 2.42 15.85
C GLY A 110 -12.18 3.14 15.01
N ARG A 111 -12.25 4.47 15.11
CA ARG A 111 -13.18 5.28 14.29
C ARG A 111 -12.99 5.09 12.79
N ALA A 112 -11.76 4.93 12.31
CA ALA A 112 -11.49 4.69 10.90
C ALA A 112 -11.99 3.30 10.47
N LEU A 113 -11.76 2.27 11.29
CA LEU A 113 -12.24 0.92 11.04
C LEU A 113 -13.77 0.85 11.06
N ASP A 114 -14.43 1.53 12.01
CA ASP A 114 -15.89 1.65 12.05
C ASP A 114 -16.42 2.27 10.74
N VAL A 115 -15.88 3.43 10.36
CA VAL A 115 -16.22 4.17 9.14
C VAL A 115 -16.01 3.33 7.86
N LEU A 116 -14.99 2.46 7.83
CA LEU A 116 -14.75 1.51 6.75
C LEU A 116 -15.81 0.41 6.74
N SER A 117 -16.04 -0.24 7.89
CA SER A 117 -16.95 -1.37 8.03
C SER A 117 -18.42 -0.99 7.81
N ASP A 118 -18.81 0.25 8.13
CA ASP A 118 -20.14 0.80 7.85
C ASP A 118 -20.45 0.91 6.35
N ARG A 119 -19.41 1.02 5.51
CA ARG A 119 -19.54 1.32 4.08
C ARG A 119 -19.15 0.16 3.17
N PHE A 120 -18.29 -0.72 3.65
CA PHE A 120 -17.70 -1.81 2.89
C PHE A 120 -17.65 -3.10 3.71
N ALA A 121 -17.89 -4.23 3.06
CA ALA A 121 -17.61 -5.53 3.66
C ALA A 121 -16.09 -5.71 3.76
N VAL A 122 -15.56 -5.77 4.99
CA VAL A 122 -14.15 -6.03 5.25
C VAL A 122 -13.87 -7.51 5.04
N ARG A 123 -12.90 -7.82 4.18
CA ARG A 123 -12.55 -9.18 3.75
C ARG A 123 -11.04 -9.35 3.74
N THR A 124 -10.60 -10.60 3.71
CA THR A 124 -9.19 -10.94 3.51
C THR A 124 -8.78 -10.66 2.07
N VAL A 125 -7.48 -10.44 1.84
CA VAL A 125 -6.93 -10.31 0.48
C VAL A 125 -7.19 -11.59 -0.34
N GLY A 126 -7.21 -12.76 0.30
CA GLY A 126 -7.57 -14.03 -0.34
C GLY A 126 -8.98 -14.03 -0.90
N GLU A 127 -9.97 -13.63 -0.12
CA GLU A 127 -11.36 -13.51 -0.57
C GLU A 127 -11.51 -12.48 -1.71
N HIS A 128 -10.78 -11.37 -1.65
CA HIS A 128 -10.74 -10.39 -2.74
C HIS A 128 -10.12 -10.99 -4.02
N ALA A 129 -9.04 -11.77 -3.88
CA ALA A 129 -8.39 -12.45 -5.00
C ALA A 129 -9.31 -13.50 -5.64
N GLU A 130 -10.00 -14.31 -4.82
CA GLU A 130 -10.97 -15.29 -5.31
C GLU A 130 -12.15 -14.63 -6.03
N ALA A 131 -12.69 -13.53 -5.47
CA ALA A 131 -13.77 -12.78 -6.09
C ALA A 131 -13.33 -12.17 -7.43
N ALA A 132 -12.13 -11.60 -7.49
CA ALA A 132 -11.57 -11.07 -8.73
C ALA A 132 -11.31 -12.18 -9.76
N ALA A 133 -10.79 -13.34 -9.33
CA ALA A 133 -10.50 -14.46 -10.21
C ALA A 133 -11.74 -15.05 -10.88
N ARG A 134 -12.91 -14.98 -10.22
CA ARG A 134 -14.21 -15.38 -10.80
C ARG A 134 -14.75 -14.39 -11.85
N SER A 135 -14.23 -13.17 -11.90
CA SER A 135 -14.62 -12.18 -12.91
C SER A 135 -13.97 -12.51 -14.26
N SER A 136 -14.78 -12.67 -15.30
CA SER A 136 -14.32 -12.96 -16.67
C SER A 136 -13.72 -11.74 -17.39
N HIS A 137 -13.80 -10.53 -16.81
CA HIS A 137 -13.49 -9.26 -17.49
C HIS A 137 -12.22 -8.55 -16.98
N LEU A 138 -11.31 -9.25 -16.30
CA LEU A 138 -10.08 -8.62 -15.83
C LEU A 138 -9.17 -8.22 -17.00
N SER A 139 -8.73 -6.96 -17.00
CA SER A 139 -7.76 -6.49 -17.98
C SER A 139 -6.44 -7.27 -17.87
N VAL A 140 -5.82 -7.59 -19.00
CA VAL A 140 -4.53 -8.29 -19.05
C VAL A 140 -3.44 -7.32 -19.46
N ARG A 141 -2.32 -7.33 -18.74
CA ARG A 141 -1.20 -6.41 -18.92
C ARG A 141 0.10 -7.18 -19.00
N LYS A 142 1.04 -6.70 -19.83
CA LYS A 142 2.40 -7.27 -19.90
C LYS A 142 3.32 -6.45 -19.00
N PRO A 143 4.21 -7.08 -18.21
CA PRO A 143 5.26 -6.36 -17.52
C PRO A 143 6.01 -5.48 -18.52
N ARG A 144 6.27 -4.22 -18.17
CA ARG A 144 7.25 -3.45 -18.93
C ARG A 144 8.58 -4.17 -18.78
N ALA A 145 9.26 -4.45 -19.90
CA ALA A 145 10.59 -5.02 -19.85
C ALA A 145 11.49 -4.09 -19.05
N SER A 146 11.72 -4.42 -17.77
CA SER A 146 12.84 -3.86 -17.04
C SER A 146 14.06 -4.37 -17.79
N ARG A 147 14.89 -3.47 -18.33
CA ARG A 147 16.26 -3.88 -18.66
C ARG A 147 16.85 -4.36 -17.34
N LEU A 148 16.84 -5.67 -17.13
CA LEU A 148 17.68 -6.30 -16.14
C LEU A 148 19.09 -5.91 -16.58
N ARG A 149 19.66 -4.86 -15.98
CA ARG A 149 21.11 -4.74 -15.92
C ARG A 149 21.52 -5.92 -15.06
N HIS A 150 21.72 -7.07 -15.69
CA HIS A 150 22.60 -8.09 -15.14
C HIS A 150 23.93 -7.38 -14.90
N SER A 151 24.12 -6.86 -13.68
CA SER A 151 25.45 -6.49 -13.23
C SER A 151 26.26 -7.77 -13.33
N ARG A 152 27.25 -7.77 -14.21
CA ARG A 152 28.25 -8.82 -14.37
C ARG A 152 28.85 -9.14 -13.00
N TRP A 153 28.28 -10.10 -12.30
CA TRP A 153 28.96 -10.84 -11.26
C TRP A 153 29.53 -12.10 -11.92
N ALA A 154 30.55 -11.88 -12.75
CA ALA A 154 31.43 -12.93 -13.23
C ALA A 154 32.82 -12.33 -13.52
N SER A 155 33.81 -12.99 -12.92
CA SER A 155 35.25 -12.99 -13.19
C SER A 155 36.08 -11.72 -12.89
N SER A 156 36.64 -11.69 -11.68
CA SER A 156 38.04 -11.33 -11.43
C SER A 156 38.54 -12.34 -10.38
N ARG A 157 39.62 -13.11 -10.53
CA ARG A 157 40.81 -13.02 -11.37
C ARG A 157 41.30 -14.44 -11.70
N ALA A 158 41.82 -14.57 -12.90
CA ALA A 158 42.70 -15.65 -13.28
C ALA A 158 44.09 -15.49 -12.61
N THR A 159 44.74 -16.63 -12.40
CA THR A 159 46.20 -16.87 -12.49
C THR A 159 47.14 -16.10 -11.55
N THR A 160 47.73 -16.83 -10.61
CA THR A 160 49.18 -16.88 -10.48
C THR A 160 49.64 -18.35 -10.53
N ASN A 161 50.54 -18.62 -11.48
CA ASN A 161 51.18 -19.90 -11.75
C ASN A 161 52.61 -19.85 -11.16
N GLY A 162 53.15 -21.00 -10.75
CA GLY A 162 54.61 -21.22 -10.75
C GLY A 162 55.30 -21.50 -9.40
N THR A 163 55.52 -22.80 -9.12
CA THR A 163 56.83 -23.45 -8.80
C THR A 163 57.84 -22.63 -7.99
N ARG A 164 58.26 -23.04 -6.79
CA ARG A 164 59.17 -24.15 -6.44
C ARG A 164 59.29 -24.22 -4.91
#